data_AF-A0A925DAN3-F1
#
_entry.id   AF-A0A925DAN3-F1
#
_cell.length_a   1.000
_cell.length_b   1.000
_cell.length_c   1.000
_cell.angle_alpha   90.00
_cell.angle_beta   90.00
_cell.angle_gamma   90.00
#
_symmetry.space_group_name_H-M   'P 1'
#
loop_
_entity.id
_entity.type
_entity.pdbx_description
1 polymer ?
#
loop_
_entity_poly.entity_id
_entity_poly.type
_entity_poly.pdbx_seq_one_letter_code
_entity_poly.pdbx_strand_id
1 'polypeptide(L)'
;MAKKRGGINLSAEIRKYVEDNPNAKPKAIAEGLAAAGVKTTPTYVSTILSNERRKSGKSKRRGRKPGRPAGKKKDLFANLLQAKKLVDKLGGIDAARSAIDTLAKIM
;
A
#
# COMPACT_ATOMS: atom_id res chain seq x y z
N MET A 1 28.69 18.57 5.66
CA MET A 1 29.19 17.18 5.61
C MET A 1 29.09 16.57 7.00
N ALA A 2 28.44 15.41 7.20
CA ALA A 2 28.21 14.86 8.53
C ALA A 2 29.49 14.29 9.15
N LYS A 3 29.79 14.71 10.39
CA LYS A 3 30.99 14.38 11.16
C LYS A 3 31.04 12.88 11.47
N LYS A 4 31.97 12.14 10.86
CA LYS A 4 32.20 10.72 11.20
C LYS A 4 32.89 10.65 12.56
N ARG A 5 32.19 10.17 13.58
CA ARG A 5 32.78 9.79 14.87
C ARG A 5 33.56 8.49 14.64
N GLY A 6 34.86 8.49 14.94
CA GLY A 6 35.81 7.39 14.69
C GLY A 6 35.63 6.18 15.61
N GLY A 7 34.43 5.60 15.65
CA GLY A 7 34.19 4.28 16.20
C GLY A 7 34.23 3.21 15.11
N ILE A 8 34.35 1.94 15.51
CA ILE A 8 34.24 0.77 14.62
C ILE A 8 33.05 0.97 13.69
N ASN A 9 33.30 0.93 12.38
CA ASN A 9 32.27 1.17 11.39
C ASN A 9 31.38 -0.07 11.27
N LEU A 10 30.36 -0.14 12.13
CA LEU A 10 29.41 -1.26 12.24
C LEU A 10 28.85 -1.68 10.87
N SER A 11 28.57 -0.71 9.99
CA SER A 11 28.06 -0.99 8.64
C SER A 11 29.09 -1.66 7.72
N ALA A 12 30.38 -1.35 7.87
CA ALA A 12 31.42 -1.99 7.07
C ALA A 12 31.63 -3.45 7.49
N GLU A 13 31.59 -3.72 8.80
CA GLU A 13 31.73 -5.09 9.33
C GLU A 13 30.54 -5.97 8.95
N ILE A 14 29.31 -5.43 9.02
CA ILE A 14 28.11 -6.13 8.57
C ILE A 14 28.20 -6.51 7.09
N ARG A 15 28.77 -5.63 6.23
CA ARG A 15 28.92 -5.93 4.81
C ARG A 15 29.91 -7.07 4.57
N LYS A 16 31.08 -7.04 5.22
CA LYS A 16 32.08 -8.11 5.13
C LYS A 16 31.50 -9.46 5.57
N TYR A 17 30.84 -9.47 6.73
CA TYR A 17 30.23 -10.70 7.25
C TYR A 17 29.14 -11.27 6.32
N VAL A 18 28.39 -10.41 5.63
CA VAL A 18 27.40 -10.80 4.62
C VAL A 18 28.05 -11.28 3.33
N GLU A 19 29.19 -10.71 2.93
CA GLU A 19 29.98 -11.19 1.78
C GLU A 19 30.49 -12.62 2.03
N ASP A 20 30.98 -12.90 3.25
CA ASP A 20 31.40 -14.23 3.66
C ASP A 20 30.21 -15.20 3.87
N ASN A 21 29.02 -14.66 4.18
CA ASN A 21 27.80 -15.43 4.45
C ASN A 21 26.59 -14.95 3.64
N PRO A 22 26.57 -15.12 2.31
CA PRO A 22 25.59 -14.49 1.41
C PRO A 22 24.14 -14.96 1.62
N ASN A 23 23.93 -16.11 2.25
CA ASN A 23 22.61 -16.70 2.52
C ASN A 23 22.16 -16.58 3.99
N ALA A 24 22.96 -15.96 4.86
CA ALA A 24 22.62 -15.86 6.27
C ALA A 24 21.41 -14.94 6.52
N LYS A 25 20.50 -15.38 7.39
CA LYS A 25 19.36 -14.56 7.82
C LYS A 25 19.85 -13.40 8.70
N PRO A 26 19.20 -12.22 8.68
CA PRO A 26 19.63 -11.05 9.46
C PRO A 26 19.81 -11.32 10.97
N LYS A 27 19.07 -12.28 11.52
CA LYS A 27 19.19 -12.71 12.92
C LYS A 27 20.52 -13.44 13.18
N ALA A 28 20.89 -14.39 12.31
CA ALA A 28 22.15 -15.14 12.42
C ALA A 28 23.38 -14.23 12.23
N ILE A 29 23.28 -13.23 11.33
CA ILE A 29 24.33 -12.23 11.13
C ILE A 29 24.54 -11.39 12.39
N ALA A 30 23.45 -10.94 13.04
CA ALA A 30 23.55 -10.17 14.26
C ALA A 30 24.15 -10.98 15.42
N GLU A 31 23.82 -12.26 15.53
CA GLU A 31 24.39 -13.18 16.54
C GLU A 31 25.89 -13.43 16.29
N GLY A 32 26.30 -13.69 15.05
CA GLY A 32 27.70 -13.88 14.69
C GLY A 32 28.56 -12.62 14.91
N LEU A 33 28.01 -11.45 14.58
CA LEU A 33 28.68 -10.17 14.85
C LEU A 33 28.74 -9.83 16.34
N ALA A 34 27.70 -10.19 17.11
CA ALA A 34 27.71 -10.03 18.56
C ALA A 34 28.78 -10.91 19.21
N ALA A 35 28.98 -12.14 18.72
CA ALA A 35 30.07 -13.02 19.15
C ALA A 35 31.45 -12.45 18.82
N ALA A 36 31.59 -11.72 17.72
CA ALA A 36 32.80 -10.97 17.35
C ALA A 36 32.99 -9.64 18.12
N GLY A 37 32.16 -9.38 19.14
CA GLY A 37 32.24 -8.16 19.97
C GLY A 37 31.57 -6.93 19.35
N VAL A 38 30.93 -7.08 18.19
CA VAL A 38 30.28 -5.99 17.46
C VAL A 38 28.78 -5.96 17.80
N LYS A 39 28.42 -5.14 18.80
CA LYS A 39 27.03 -4.96 19.24
C LYS A 39 26.18 -4.35 18.13
N THR A 40 25.38 -5.18 17.45
CA THR A 40 24.44 -4.76 16.39
C THR A 40 23.09 -5.39 16.62
N THR A 41 22.01 -4.67 16.28
CA THR A 41 20.65 -5.21 16.38
C THR A 41 20.25 -5.91 15.07
N PRO A 42 19.42 -6.96 15.11
CA PRO A 42 18.88 -7.58 13.90
C PRO A 42 18.11 -6.60 13.01
N THR A 43 17.48 -5.59 13.61
CA THR A 43 16.80 -4.50 12.91
C THR A 43 17.78 -3.66 12.09
N TYR A 44 18.94 -3.32 12.66
CA TYR A 44 19.97 -2.54 11.99
C TYR A 44 20.59 -3.29 10.80
N VAL A 45 20.89 -4.58 10.97
CA VAL A 45 21.37 -5.46 9.89
C VAL A 45 20.35 -5.52 8.74
N SER A 46 19.06 -5.68 9.06
CA SER A 46 17.99 -5.69 8.06
C SER A 46 17.90 -4.39 7.25
N THR A 47 18.04 -3.24 7.91
CA THR A 47 18.05 -1.93 7.24
C THR A 47 19.25 -1.80 6.29
N ILE A 48 20.44 -2.23 6.71
CA ILE A 48 21.64 -2.21 5.86
C ILE A 48 21.44 -3.09 4.62
N LEU A 49 21.04 -4.35 4.81
CA LEU A 49 20.77 -5.28 3.71
C LEU A 49 19.71 -4.75 2.75
N SER A 50 18.64 -4.16 3.28
CA SER A 50 17.58 -3.55 2.47
C SER A 50 18.07 -2.36 1.65
N ASN A 51 18.96 -1.55 2.22
CA ASN A 51 19.58 -0.42 1.52
C ASN A 51 20.57 -0.88 0.46
N GLU A 52 21.36 -1.94 0.70
CA GLU A 52 22.24 -2.52 -0.32
C GLU A 52 21.45 -3.13 -1.50
N ARG A 53 20.31 -3.78 -1.21
CA ARG A 53 19.37 -4.27 -2.26
C ARG A 53 18.75 -3.13 -3.07
N ARG A 54 18.51 -1.98 -2.45
CA ARG A 54 18.02 -0.78 -3.13
C ARG A 54 19.10 -0.16 -4.02
N LYS A 55 20.34 -0.06 -3.53
CA LYS A 55 21.48 0.46 -4.30
C LYS A 55 21.83 -0.41 -5.50
N SER A 56 21.78 -1.73 -5.35
CA SER A 56 22.06 -2.69 -6.42
C SER A 56 20.98 -2.78 -7.51
N GLY A 57 19.94 -1.94 -7.47
CA GLY A 57 18.85 -1.96 -8.45
C GLY A 57 17.96 -3.20 -8.40
N LYS A 58 18.29 -4.21 -7.58
CA LYS A 58 17.55 -5.47 -7.41
C LYS A 58 16.25 -5.31 -6.63
N SER A 59 16.02 -4.15 -6.01
CA SER A 59 14.74 -3.83 -5.38
C SER A 59 13.70 -3.45 -6.43
N LYS A 60 13.01 -4.46 -6.98
CA LYS A 60 11.81 -4.24 -7.79
C LYS A 60 10.75 -3.63 -6.87
N ARG A 61 10.57 -2.30 -6.94
CA ARG A 61 9.43 -1.64 -6.28
C ARG A 61 8.18 -2.30 -6.85
N ARG A 62 7.46 -3.05 -6.03
CA ARG A 62 6.16 -3.59 -6.39
C ARG A 62 5.28 -2.37 -6.67
N GLY A 63 4.99 -2.13 -7.95
CA GLY A 63 4.24 -0.95 -8.38
C GLY A 63 2.92 -0.85 -7.61
N ARG A 64 2.46 0.38 -7.38
CA ARG A 64 1.13 0.60 -6.82
C ARG A 64 0.13 -0.10 -7.73
N LYS A 65 -0.67 -1.02 -7.17
CA LYS A 65 -1.73 -1.69 -7.93
C LYS A 65 -2.58 -0.61 -8.61
N PRO A 66 -2.94 -0.76 -9.90
CA PRO A 66 -3.83 0.17 -10.57
C PRO A 66 -5.06 0.40 -9.70
N GLY A 67 -5.44 1.68 -9.51
CA GLY A 67 -6.64 2.02 -8.78
C GLY A 67 -7.87 1.38 -9.44
N ARG A 68 -8.88 1.03 -8.62
CA ARG A 68 -10.16 0.55 -9.15
C ARG A 68 -10.75 1.66 -10.04
N PRO A 69 -11.20 1.37 -11.28
CA PRO A 69 -11.81 2.39 -12.12
C PRO A 69 -13.00 3.00 -11.36
N ALA A 70 -13.08 4.32 -11.37
CA ALA A 70 -14.24 5.03 -10.84
C ALA A 70 -15.47 4.48 -11.56
N GLY A 71 -16.39 3.85 -10.82
CA GLY A 71 -17.62 3.34 -11.40
C GLY A 71 -18.31 4.46 -12.17
N LYS A 72 -18.82 4.16 -13.37
CA LYS A 72 -19.61 5.13 -14.15
C LYS A 72 -20.68 5.69 -13.23
N LYS A 73 -20.53 6.95 -12.82
CA LYS A 73 -21.62 7.70 -12.19
C LYS A 73 -22.65 7.84 -13.31
N LYS A 74 -23.59 6.89 -13.41
CA LYS A 74 -24.80 7.10 -14.22
C LYS A 74 -25.35 8.44 -13.76
N ASP A 75 -25.53 9.38 -14.67
CA ASP A 75 -25.82 10.78 -14.37
C ASP A 75 -26.99 10.88 -13.39
N LEU A 76 -26.64 10.97 -12.09
CA LEU A 76 -27.60 10.95 -10.99
C LEU A 76 -28.60 12.09 -11.17
N PHE A 77 -28.08 13.23 -11.61
CA PHE A 77 -28.87 14.41 -11.93
C PHE A 77 -29.85 14.19 -13.09
N ALA A 78 -29.42 13.50 -14.16
CA ALA A 78 -30.30 13.18 -15.28
C ALA A 78 -31.44 12.26 -14.86
N ASN A 79 -31.14 11.24 -14.03
CA ASN A 79 -32.14 10.33 -13.49
C ASN A 79 -33.13 11.06 -12.55
N LEU A 80 -32.65 11.99 -11.72
CA LEU A 80 -33.50 12.80 -10.85
C LEU A 80 -34.42 13.73 -11.65
N LEU A 81 -33.91 14.33 -12.73
CA LEU A 81 -34.73 15.17 -13.60
C LEU A 81 -35.82 14.36 -14.31
N GLN A 82 -35.51 13.13 -14.75
CA GLN A 82 -36.50 12.21 -15.31
C GLN A 82 -37.55 11.81 -14.27
N ALA A 83 -37.13 11.48 -13.04
CA ALA A 83 -38.04 11.18 -11.95
C ALA A 83 -38.98 12.36 -11.64
N LYS A 84 -38.46 13.59 -11.61
CA LYS A 84 -39.29 14.80 -11.42
C LYS A 84 -40.36 14.93 -12.52
N LYS A 85 -39.99 14.76 -13.79
CA LYS A 85 -40.94 14.83 -14.90
C LYS A 85 -42.06 13.77 -14.80
N LEU A 86 -41.75 12.59 -14.27
CA LEU A 86 -42.76 11.54 -14.03
C LEU A 86 -43.70 11.93 -12.89
N VAL A 87 -43.16 12.47 -11.80
CA VAL A 87 -43.94 13.00 -10.67
C VAL A 87 -44.88 14.10 -11.13
N ASP A 88 -44.39 15.05 -11.94
CA ASP A 88 -45.19 16.14 -12.47
C ASP A 88 -46.34 15.63 -13.37
N LYS A 89 -46.09 14.60 -14.19
CA LYS A 89 -47.12 13.96 -15.05
C LYS A 89 -48.19 13.21 -14.26
N LEU A 90 -47.83 12.64 -13.11
CA LEU A 90 -48.75 11.88 -12.25
C LEU A 90 -49.48 12.78 -11.24
N GLY A 91 -49.24 14.09 -11.28
CA GLY A 91 -49.96 15.07 -10.46
C GLY A 91 -49.44 15.16 -9.02
N GLY A 92 -48.26 14.64 -8.72
CA GLY A 92 -47.64 14.73 -7.40
C GLY A 92 -46.89 13.47 -6.96
N ILE A 93 -46.15 13.61 -5.86
CA ILE A 93 -45.26 12.54 -5.34
C ILE A 93 -46.08 11.35 -4.83
N ASP A 94 -47.20 11.61 -4.13
CA ASP A 94 -48.03 10.56 -3.54
C ASP A 94 -48.72 9.69 -4.61
N ALA A 95 -49.21 10.34 -5.67
CA ALA A 95 -49.77 9.65 -6.84
C ALA A 95 -48.70 8.86 -7.59
N ALA A 96 -47.50 9.42 -7.77
CA ALA A 96 -46.38 8.74 -8.40
C ALA A 96 -45.93 7.49 -7.64
N ARG A 97 -45.85 7.58 -6.30
CA ARG A 97 -45.53 6.44 -5.44
C ARG A 97 -46.58 5.34 -5.54
N SER A 98 -47.86 5.71 -5.44
CA SER A 98 -48.97 4.76 -5.57
C SER A 98 -48.97 4.07 -6.93
N ALA A 99 -48.73 4.80 -8.01
CA ALA A 99 -48.65 4.25 -9.36
C ALA A 99 -47.47 3.26 -9.50
N ILE A 100 -46.29 3.60 -8.98
CA ILE A 100 -45.12 2.70 -8.99
C ILE A 100 -45.39 1.45 -8.15
N ASP A 101 -46.02 1.59 -6.98
CA ASP A 101 -46.36 0.47 -6.11
C ASP A 101 -47.40 -0.46 -6.76
N THR A 102 -48.35 0.08 -7.53
CA THR A 102 -49.29 -0.75 -8.32
C THR A 102 -48.59 -1.43 -9.49
N LEU A 103 -47.71 -0.73 -10.20
CA LEU A 103 -46.93 -1.29 -11.30
C LEU A 103 -46.04 -2.45 -10.80
N ALA A 104 -45.43 -2.30 -9.62
CA ALA A 104 -44.62 -3.34 -8.99
C ALA A 104 -45.41 -4.58 -8.53
N LYS A 105 -46.74 -4.51 -8.44
CA LYS A 105 -47.60 -5.67 -8.14
C LYS A 105 -48.11 -6.39 -9.39
N ILE A 106 -48.08 -5.72 -10.55
CA ILE A 106 -48.56 -6.25 -11.83
C ILE A 106 -47.40 -6.82 -12.66
N MET A 107 -46.18 -6.31 -12.43
CA MET A 107 -44.93 -6.93 -12.88
C MET A 107 -44.49 -8.05 -11.94
#